data_AF-A0A7K2FMX9-F1
#
_entry.id   AF-A0A7K2FMX9-F1
#
_cell.length_a   1.000
_cell.length_b   1.000
_cell.length_c   1.000
_cell.angle_alpha   90.00
_cell.angle_beta   90.00
_cell.angle_gamma   90.00
#
_symmetry.space_group_name_H-M   'P 1'
#
loop_
_entity.id
_entity.type
_entity.pdbx_description
1 polymer ?
#
loop_
_entity_poly.entity_id
_entity_poly.type
_entity_poly.pdbx_seq_one_letter_code
_entity_poly.pdbx_strand_id
1 'polypeptide(L)'
;ARAVEGSARAVAAARAAGTEVVFVRFLGDEEHQGPSWRRRDRLLGKRPKCVTGTPGAEFHGVSPAPGEAVFTKYACFDAFLADGFELHLRERGVVRLVFAGVFLDVCVDSSARTAFQKGFEVSVLTDCTAPLHLPEERILGFMRRVYGARLTTCADPEVWAAHPVTPGRPATEEETSRPPSPRPGPSPTNPANPATPDPREWTRASE
;
A
#
# COMPACT_ATOMS: atom_id res chain seq x y z
N ALA A 1 -12.04 -9.23 17.04
CA ALA A 1 -10.55 -9.12 16.97
C ALA A 1 -10.20 -7.66 16.68
N ARG A 2 -9.20 -7.09 17.39
CA ARG A 2 -8.88 -5.63 17.39
C ARG A 2 -8.98 -4.98 16.01
N ALA A 3 -8.29 -5.52 15.01
CA ALA A 3 -8.26 -4.94 13.67
C ALA A 3 -9.62 -4.92 12.96
N VAL A 4 -10.46 -5.94 13.17
CA VAL A 4 -11.81 -6.02 12.58
C VAL A 4 -12.73 -4.98 13.21
N GLU A 5 -12.75 -4.89 14.54
CA GLU A 5 -13.54 -3.90 15.27
C GLU A 5 -13.05 -2.47 14.98
N GLY A 6 -11.73 -2.27 14.92
CA GLY A 6 -11.12 -1.01 14.51
C GLY A 6 -11.51 -0.62 13.08
N SER A 7 -11.45 -1.56 12.13
CA SER A 7 -11.85 -1.30 10.74
C SER A 7 -13.33 -0.91 10.64
N ALA A 8 -14.23 -1.54 11.41
CA ALA A 8 -15.64 -1.15 11.45
C ALA A 8 -15.82 0.29 11.97
N ARG A 9 -15.07 0.68 13.03
CA ARG A 9 -15.07 2.07 13.53
C ARG A 9 -14.49 3.05 12.52
N ALA A 10 -13.40 2.69 11.84
CA ALA A 10 -12.78 3.52 10.82
C ALA A 10 -13.73 3.79 9.65
N VAL A 11 -14.43 2.75 9.16
CA VAL A 11 -15.45 2.89 8.12
C VAL A 11 -16.59 3.82 8.58
N ALA A 12 -17.06 3.66 9.83
CA ALA A 12 -18.08 4.55 10.37
C ALA A 12 -17.61 6.01 10.47
N ALA A 13 -16.38 6.24 10.93
CA ALA A 13 -15.77 7.57 11.03
C ALA A 13 -15.57 8.22 9.65
N ALA A 14 -15.06 7.47 8.68
CA ALA A 14 -14.88 7.92 7.30
C ALA A 14 -16.21 8.36 6.67
N ARG A 15 -17.26 7.52 6.81
CA ARG A 15 -18.61 7.84 6.33
C ARG A 15 -19.17 9.11 6.99
N ALA A 16 -19.01 9.25 8.30
CA ALA A 16 -19.47 10.43 9.04
C ALA A 16 -18.73 11.72 8.61
N ALA A 17 -17.46 11.60 8.24
CA ALA A 17 -16.63 12.71 7.75
C ALA A 17 -16.78 12.98 6.24
N GLY A 18 -17.58 12.19 5.51
CA GLY A 18 -17.69 12.29 4.05
C GLY A 18 -16.44 11.85 3.30
N THR A 19 -15.54 11.11 3.96
CA THR A 19 -14.39 10.47 3.30
C THR A 19 -14.86 9.24 2.54
N GLU A 20 -14.49 9.13 1.26
CA GLU A 20 -14.83 7.95 0.44
C GLU A 20 -14.24 6.68 1.05
N VAL A 21 -15.08 5.65 1.19
CA VAL A 21 -14.66 4.33 1.65
C VAL A 21 -14.56 3.40 0.44
N VAL A 22 -13.36 2.84 0.24
CA VAL A 22 -13.08 1.86 -0.81
C VAL A 22 -12.76 0.52 -0.16
N PHE A 23 -13.45 -0.53 -0.61
CA PHE A 23 -13.20 -1.89 -0.16
C PHE A 23 -12.36 -2.64 -1.19
N VAL A 24 -11.37 -3.39 -0.71
CA VAL A 24 -10.53 -4.25 -1.55
C VAL A 24 -10.71 -5.69 -1.11
N ARG A 25 -11.16 -6.53 -2.04
CA ARG A 25 -11.33 -7.98 -1.86
C ARG A 25 -10.16 -8.73 -2.49
N PHE A 26 -9.70 -9.78 -1.84
CA PHE A 26 -8.73 -10.72 -2.39
C PHE A 26 -9.40 -12.03 -2.75
N LEU A 27 -9.19 -12.50 -3.98
CA LEU A 27 -9.56 -13.85 -4.40
C LEU A 27 -8.31 -14.62 -4.79
N GLY A 28 -8.13 -15.78 -4.17
CA GLY A 28 -6.90 -16.59 -4.29
C GLY A 28 -7.10 -17.93 -4.99
N ASP A 29 -8.19 -18.08 -5.76
CA ASP A 29 -8.49 -19.25 -6.57
C ASP A 29 -7.29 -19.66 -7.44
N GLU A 30 -7.09 -20.97 -7.62
CA GLU A 30 -5.92 -21.49 -8.36
C GLU A 30 -5.83 -20.98 -9.79
N GLU A 31 -6.98 -20.72 -10.43
CA GLU A 31 -7.07 -20.19 -11.79
C GLU A 31 -6.44 -18.80 -11.94
N HIS A 32 -6.46 -18.00 -10.88
CA HIS A 32 -5.89 -16.66 -10.87
C HIS A 32 -4.39 -16.64 -10.57
N GLN A 33 -3.84 -17.73 -10.03
CA GLN A 33 -2.46 -17.75 -9.53
C GLN A 33 -1.45 -17.82 -10.67
N GLY A 34 -0.61 -16.80 -10.83
CA GLY A 34 0.49 -16.83 -11.80
C GLY A 34 1.58 -17.89 -11.50
N PRO A 35 2.52 -18.15 -12.43
CA PRO A 35 3.54 -19.19 -12.29
C PRO A 35 4.36 -19.10 -11.00
N SER A 36 4.81 -17.91 -10.61
CA SER A 36 5.60 -17.69 -9.39
C SER A 36 4.80 -17.99 -8.12
N TRP A 37 3.50 -17.67 -8.11
CA TRP A 37 2.62 -17.94 -6.97
C TRP A 37 2.41 -19.45 -6.80
N ARG A 38 2.04 -20.15 -7.88
CA ARG A 38 1.87 -21.62 -7.87
C ARG A 38 3.16 -22.34 -7.47
N ARG A 39 4.32 -21.88 -7.96
CA ARG A 39 5.63 -22.43 -7.57
C ARG A 39 5.88 -22.25 -6.07
N ARG A 40 5.68 -21.03 -5.54
CA ARG A 40 5.83 -20.74 -4.10
C ARG A 40 4.92 -21.62 -3.26
N ASP A 41 3.65 -21.72 -3.64
CA ASP A 41 2.66 -22.46 -2.85
C ASP A 41 2.95 -23.96 -2.84
N ARG A 42 3.38 -24.54 -3.97
CA ARG A 42 3.87 -25.92 -4.04
C ARG A 42 5.07 -26.15 -3.12
N LEU A 43 6.07 -25.27 -3.16
CA LEU A 43 7.30 -25.40 -2.36
C LEU A 43 7.03 -25.28 -0.86
N LEU A 44 6.07 -24.44 -0.47
CA LEU A 44 5.75 -24.16 0.93
C LEU A 44 4.54 -24.93 1.45
N GLY A 45 3.97 -25.85 0.67
CA GLY A 45 2.77 -26.61 1.04
C GLY A 45 1.54 -25.72 1.31
N LYS A 46 1.45 -24.56 0.67
CA LYS A 46 0.34 -23.62 0.85
C LYS A 46 -0.87 -24.03 0.03
N ARG A 47 -2.05 -23.75 0.58
CA ARG A 47 -3.34 -23.91 -0.10
C ARG A 47 -3.89 -22.55 -0.50
N PRO A 48 -4.71 -22.47 -1.56
CA PRO A 48 -5.50 -21.30 -1.90
C PRO A 48 -6.22 -20.70 -0.70
N LYS A 49 -6.33 -19.38 -0.68
CA LYS A 49 -6.98 -18.60 0.38
C LYS A 49 -8.06 -17.73 -0.25
N CYS A 50 -9.14 -17.46 0.49
CA CYS A 50 -10.25 -16.64 0.01
C CYS A 50 -10.75 -17.13 -1.35
N VAL A 51 -11.09 -18.42 -1.41
CA VAL A 51 -11.57 -19.08 -2.64
C VAL A 51 -13.01 -18.63 -2.90
N THR A 52 -13.35 -18.37 -4.15
CA THR A 52 -14.66 -17.89 -4.57
C THR A 52 -15.78 -18.80 -4.07
N GLY A 53 -16.85 -18.21 -3.55
CA GLY A 53 -18.00 -18.93 -2.99
C GLY A 53 -17.77 -19.51 -1.59
N THR A 54 -16.58 -19.34 -0.99
CA THR A 54 -16.33 -19.73 0.40
C THR A 54 -16.55 -18.57 1.36
N PRO A 55 -16.90 -18.81 2.63
CA PRO A 55 -17.00 -17.75 3.64
C PRO A 55 -15.72 -16.92 3.80
N GLY A 56 -14.55 -17.49 3.46
CA GLY A 56 -13.27 -16.78 3.52
C GLY A 56 -13.07 -15.74 2.41
N ALA A 57 -13.89 -15.74 1.36
CA ALA A 57 -13.86 -14.74 0.29
C ALA A 57 -14.79 -13.54 0.56
N GLU A 58 -15.66 -13.65 1.57
CA GLU A 58 -16.62 -12.60 1.93
C GLU A 58 -16.00 -11.56 2.87
N PHE A 59 -16.56 -10.36 2.85
CA PHE A 59 -16.20 -9.32 3.83
C PHE A 59 -16.61 -9.75 5.24
N HIS A 60 -15.75 -9.46 6.21
CA HIS A 60 -15.93 -9.87 7.59
C HIS A 60 -15.87 -8.68 8.55
N GLY A 61 -16.87 -8.57 9.43
CA GLY A 61 -16.99 -7.54 10.47
C GLY A 61 -17.51 -6.19 9.97
N VAL A 62 -17.21 -5.81 8.74
CA VAL A 62 -17.79 -4.64 8.07
C VAL A 62 -17.98 -4.92 6.59
N SER A 63 -19.10 -4.48 6.02
CA SER A 63 -19.46 -4.68 4.62
C SER A 63 -19.60 -3.35 3.88
N PRO A 64 -19.36 -3.34 2.56
CA PRO A 64 -19.65 -2.19 1.72
C PRO A 64 -21.14 -1.79 1.80
N ALA A 65 -21.41 -0.50 1.89
CA ALA A 65 -22.73 0.08 1.71
C ALA A 65 -23.05 0.23 0.22
N PRO A 66 -24.33 0.35 -0.16
CA PRO A 66 -24.71 0.64 -1.55
C PRO A 66 -23.99 1.89 -2.07
N GLY A 67 -23.35 1.76 -3.24
CA GLY A 67 -22.60 2.85 -3.89
C GLY A 67 -21.13 2.96 -3.48
N GLU A 68 -20.67 2.27 -2.44
CA GLU A 68 -19.24 2.22 -2.11
C GLU A 68 -18.48 1.33 -3.09
N ALA A 69 -17.28 1.77 -3.48
CA ALA A 69 -16.48 1.07 -4.47
C ALA A 69 -15.88 -0.21 -3.89
N VAL A 70 -15.97 -1.29 -4.65
CA VAL A 70 -15.35 -2.58 -4.33
C VAL A 70 -14.43 -2.99 -5.46
N PHE A 71 -13.15 -3.16 -5.15
CA PHE A 71 -12.15 -3.67 -6.10
C PHE A 71 -11.73 -5.08 -5.71
N THR A 72 -11.70 -5.98 -6.69
CA THR A 72 -11.24 -7.35 -6.48
C THR A 72 -9.85 -7.51 -7.07
N LYS A 73 -8.90 -7.95 -6.24
CA LYS A 73 -7.54 -8.28 -6.64
C LYS A 73 -7.36 -9.79 -6.66
N TYR A 74 -6.85 -10.31 -7.78
CA TYR A 74 -6.80 -11.74 -8.07
C TYR A 74 -5.38 -12.28 -7.89
N ALA A 75 -5.18 -13.13 -6.87
CA ALA A 75 -3.89 -13.75 -6.53
C ALA A 75 -2.69 -12.76 -6.52
N CYS A 76 -2.92 -11.55 -6.00
CA CYS A 76 -1.90 -10.53 -5.79
C CYS A 76 -2.09 -9.81 -4.44
N PHE A 77 -1.00 -9.26 -3.89
CA PHE A 77 -1.04 -8.57 -2.60
C PHE A 77 -1.43 -7.12 -2.71
N ASP A 78 -0.88 -6.42 -3.71
CA ASP A 78 -1.05 -5.00 -3.95
C ASP A 78 -2.43 -4.68 -4.58
N ALA A 79 -3.17 -3.74 -3.96
CA ALA A 79 -4.45 -3.27 -4.45
C ALA A 79 -4.36 -2.53 -5.79
N PHE A 80 -3.21 -1.92 -6.13
CA PHE A 80 -2.98 -1.26 -7.42
C PHE A 80 -2.93 -2.23 -8.60
N LEU A 81 -2.87 -3.54 -8.33
CA LEU A 81 -2.99 -4.59 -9.35
C LEU A 81 -4.44 -5.05 -9.56
N ALA A 82 -5.42 -4.46 -8.86
CA ALA A 82 -6.82 -4.67 -9.13
C ALA A 82 -7.29 -3.79 -10.29
N ASP A 83 -8.11 -4.37 -11.17
CA ASP A 83 -8.63 -3.66 -12.34
C ASP A 83 -9.40 -2.39 -11.92
N GLY A 84 -9.06 -1.26 -12.54
CA GLY A 84 -9.73 0.02 -12.32
C GLY A 84 -9.42 0.73 -10.99
N PHE A 85 -8.69 0.11 -10.05
CA PHE A 85 -8.42 0.71 -8.74
C PHE A 85 -7.64 2.02 -8.86
N GLU A 86 -6.52 2.01 -9.58
CA GLU A 86 -5.74 3.23 -9.77
C GLU A 86 -6.51 4.30 -10.55
N LEU A 87 -7.22 3.89 -11.61
CA LEU A 87 -8.01 4.80 -12.44
C LEU A 87 -9.06 5.54 -11.58
N HIS A 88 -9.78 4.79 -10.73
CA HIS A 88 -10.76 5.35 -9.80
C HIS A 88 -10.15 6.43 -8.90
N LEU A 89 -8.99 6.15 -8.30
CA LEU A 89 -8.29 7.12 -7.45
C LEU A 89 -7.91 8.39 -8.22
N ARG A 90 -7.42 8.23 -9.46
CA ARG A 90 -6.99 9.36 -10.31
C ARG A 90 -8.15 10.22 -10.79
N GLU A 91 -9.23 9.60 -11.26
CA GLU A 91 -10.43 10.30 -11.74
C GLU A 91 -11.09 11.15 -10.65
N ARG A 92 -10.94 10.74 -9.39
CA ARG A 92 -11.45 11.46 -8.21
C ARG A 92 -10.46 12.47 -7.63
N GLY A 93 -9.27 12.62 -8.22
CA GLY A 93 -8.24 13.52 -7.73
C GLY A 93 -7.73 13.15 -6.33
N VAL A 94 -7.76 11.86 -5.97
CA VAL A 94 -7.29 11.41 -4.66
C VAL A 94 -5.79 11.65 -4.54
N VAL A 95 -5.38 12.26 -3.43
CA VAL A 95 -3.97 12.52 -3.09
C VAL A 95 -3.53 11.83 -1.80
N ARG A 96 -4.48 11.40 -0.97
CA ARG A 96 -4.27 10.85 0.37
C ARG A 96 -5.00 9.53 0.52
N LEU A 97 -4.31 8.50 0.99
CA LEU A 97 -4.84 7.17 1.23
C LEU A 97 -4.66 6.78 2.69
N VAL A 98 -5.77 6.39 3.32
CA VAL A 98 -5.80 5.90 4.70
C VAL A 98 -5.99 4.39 4.67
N PHE A 99 -5.01 3.65 5.17
CA PHE A 99 -4.99 2.19 5.12
C PHE A 99 -5.50 1.56 6.43
N ALA A 100 -6.40 0.60 6.27
CA ALA A 100 -6.91 -0.31 7.29
C ALA A 100 -7.01 -1.74 6.71
N GLY A 101 -7.16 -2.74 7.57
CA GLY A 101 -7.34 -4.14 7.17
C GLY A 101 -6.09 -5.01 7.37
N VAL A 102 -6.08 -6.17 6.71
CA VAL A 102 -5.08 -7.22 6.94
C VAL A 102 -4.51 -7.82 5.64
N PHE A 103 -3.30 -8.36 5.65
CA PHE A 103 -2.32 -8.31 6.75
C PHE A 103 -1.35 -7.15 6.57
N LEU A 104 -0.90 -6.59 7.70
CA LEU A 104 -0.08 -5.38 7.77
C LEU A 104 1.24 -5.54 6.99
N ASP A 105 1.94 -6.65 7.16
CA ASP A 105 3.20 -7.02 6.50
C ASP A 105 3.03 -7.66 5.12
N VAL A 106 1.81 -7.73 4.60
CA VAL A 106 1.53 -8.35 3.30
C VAL A 106 0.76 -7.38 2.41
N CYS A 107 -0.57 -7.40 2.47
CA CYS A 107 -1.42 -6.62 1.56
C CYS A 107 -1.34 -5.12 1.85
N VAL A 108 -1.28 -4.73 3.12
CA VAL A 108 -1.23 -3.33 3.52
C VAL A 108 0.11 -2.71 3.14
N ASP A 109 1.25 -3.30 3.54
CA ASP A 109 2.58 -2.81 3.13
C ASP A 109 2.75 -2.78 1.60
N SER A 110 2.33 -3.83 0.89
CA SER A 110 2.44 -3.87 -0.58
C SER A 110 1.72 -2.69 -1.22
N SER A 111 0.49 -2.43 -0.80
CA SER A 111 -0.34 -1.37 -1.39
C SER A 111 0.12 0.02 -0.94
N ALA A 112 0.49 0.19 0.33
CA ALA A 112 1.01 1.45 0.87
C ALA A 112 2.33 1.86 0.22
N ARG A 113 3.22 0.90 -0.01
CA ARG A 113 4.49 1.13 -0.71
C ARG A 113 4.27 1.59 -2.15
N THR A 114 3.36 0.95 -2.88
CA THR A 114 3.02 1.35 -4.24
C THR A 114 2.32 2.71 -4.27
N ALA A 115 1.41 2.98 -3.33
CA ALA A 115 0.78 4.29 -3.17
C ALA A 115 1.81 5.41 -3.04
N PHE A 116 2.79 5.25 -2.14
CA PHE A 116 3.87 6.21 -1.98
C PHE A 116 4.64 6.44 -3.29
N GLN A 117 5.05 5.36 -3.98
CA GLN A 117 5.78 5.47 -5.26
C GLN A 117 4.96 6.15 -6.36
N LYS A 118 3.64 6.09 -6.27
CA LYS A 118 2.69 6.75 -7.19
C LYS A 118 2.31 8.17 -6.78
N GLY A 119 2.91 8.70 -5.70
CA GLY A 119 2.72 10.08 -5.24
C GLY A 119 1.50 10.29 -4.34
N PHE A 120 0.94 9.23 -3.75
CA PHE A 120 -0.10 9.38 -2.72
C PHE A 120 0.54 9.55 -1.35
N GLU A 121 -0.01 10.43 -0.53
CA GLU A 121 0.30 10.50 0.90
C GLU A 121 -0.35 9.31 1.62
N VAL A 122 0.44 8.63 2.45
CA VAL A 122 0.03 7.37 3.09
C VAL A 122 -0.18 7.58 4.58
N SER A 123 -1.37 7.24 5.07
CA SER A 123 -1.66 7.09 6.50
C SER A 123 -2.02 5.64 6.81
N VAL A 124 -1.59 5.13 7.97
CA VAL A 124 -1.87 3.76 8.41
C VAL A 124 -2.54 3.79 9.78
N LEU A 125 -3.72 3.18 9.87
CA LEU A 125 -4.48 3.10 11.11
C LEU A 125 -4.02 1.89 11.95
N THR A 126 -3.15 2.16 12.91
CA THR A 126 -2.50 1.14 13.75
C THR A 126 -3.49 0.29 14.57
N ASP A 127 -4.67 0.82 14.89
CA ASP A 127 -5.72 0.10 15.60
C ASP A 127 -6.70 -0.64 14.67
N CYS A 128 -6.51 -0.52 13.36
CA CYS A 128 -7.34 -1.14 12.32
C CYS A 128 -6.54 -2.12 11.44
N THR A 129 -5.30 -2.44 11.81
CA THR A 129 -4.45 -3.39 11.11
C THR A 129 -3.99 -4.52 12.02
N ALA A 130 -3.58 -5.64 11.42
CA ALA A 130 -2.91 -6.71 12.15
C ALA A 130 -1.86 -7.38 11.26
N PRO A 131 -0.67 -7.72 11.79
CA PRO A 131 0.37 -8.44 11.05
C PRO A 131 0.10 -9.95 10.98
N LEU A 132 0.82 -10.65 10.11
CA LEU A 132 0.79 -12.11 9.99
C LEU A 132 2.11 -12.78 10.40
N HIS A 133 3.25 -12.22 10.00
CA HIS A 133 4.56 -12.88 10.12
C HIS A 133 5.57 -12.09 10.96
N LEU A 134 5.51 -10.76 10.91
CA LEU A 134 6.48 -9.89 11.59
C LEU A 134 5.85 -9.14 12.78
N PRO A 135 6.65 -8.74 13.79
CA PRO A 135 6.17 -7.87 14.86
C PRO A 135 5.62 -6.54 14.31
N GLU A 136 4.45 -6.12 14.79
CA GLU A 136 3.71 -4.94 14.34
C GLU A 136 4.59 -3.69 14.31
N GLU A 137 5.38 -3.48 15.37
CA GLU A 137 6.21 -2.32 15.61
C GLU A 137 7.33 -2.21 14.57
N ARG A 138 7.86 -3.36 14.13
CA ARG A 138 8.92 -3.43 13.11
C ARG A 138 8.37 -3.05 11.74
N ILE A 139 7.17 -3.51 11.42
CA ILE A 139 6.51 -3.20 10.16
C ILE A 139 6.17 -1.71 10.14
N LEU A 140 5.42 -1.20 11.11
CA LEU A 140 5.03 0.20 11.19
C LEU A 140 6.25 1.14 11.21
N GLY A 141 7.30 0.77 11.96
CA GLY A 141 8.58 1.49 11.97
C GLY A 141 9.23 1.55 10.59
N PHE A 142 9.19 0.46 9.82
CA PHE A 142 9.65 0.42 8.44
C PHE A 142 8.78 1.32 7.53
N MET A 143 7.45 1.21 7.61
CA MET A 143 6.53 2.02 6.78
C MET A 143 6.78 3.53 6.98
N ARG A 144 6.88 3.96 8.24
CA ARG A 144 7.18 5.35 8.60
C ARG A 144 8.54 5.80 8.09
N ARG A 145 9.58 4.96 8.24
CA ARG A 145 10.96 5.33 7.87
C ARG A 145 11.20 5.34 6.36
N VAL A 146 10.61 4.40 5.62
CA VAL A 146 10.95 4.19 4.20
C VAL A 146 10.07 5.00 3.27
N TYR A 147 8.79 5.14 3.56
CA TYR A 147 7.85 5.86 2.70
C TYR A 147 7.01 6.89 3.45
N GLY A 148 7.51 7.35 4.61
CA GLY A 148 6.94 8.50 5.32
C GLY A 148 5.51 8.29 5.83
N ALA A 149 5.07 7.04 6.00
CA ALA A 149 3.69 6.77 6.39
C ALA A 149 3.33 7.45 7.73
N ARG A 150 2.25 8.23 7.73
CA ARG A 150 1.66 8.78 8.97
C ARG A 150 1.01 7.63 9.73
N LEU A 151 1.56 7.30 10.89
CA LEU A 151 1.00 6.28 11.78
C LEU A 151 0.01 6.94 12.72
N THR A 152 -1.24 6.52 12.70
CA THR A 152 -2.29 7.08 13.57
C THR A 152 -3.34 6.02 13.95
N THR A 153 -4.48 6.45 14.50
CA THR A 153 -5.62 5.59 14.87
C THR A 153 -6.90 6.11 14.22
N CYS A 154 -7.93 5.27 14.13
CA CYS A 154 -9.22 5.69 13.57
C CYS A 154 -9.93 6.82 14.37
N ALA A 155 -9.50 7.08 15.60
CA ALA A 155 -10.03 8.14 16.45
C ALA A 155 -9.40 9.52 16.18
N ASP A 156 -8.32 9.60 15.40
CA ASP A 156 -7.68 10.86 15.02
C ASP A 156 -8.56 11.62 14.01
N PRO A 157 -9.14 12.78 14.35
CA PRO A 157 -10.02 13.50 13.45
C PRO A 157 -9.28 14.08 12.23
N GLU A 158 -7.97 14.35 12.32
CA GLU A 158 -7.22 14.95 11.23
C GLU A 158 -7.04 14.00 10.04
N VAL A 159 -7.06 12.69 10.29
CA VAL A 159 -6.94 11.67 9.24
C VAL A 159 -8.17 11.67 8.32
N TRP A 160 -9.31 12.14 8.83
CA TRP A 160 -10.60 12.22 8.12
C TRP A 160 -10.93 13.63 7.61
N ALA A 161 -10.16 14.64 8.02
CA ALA A 161 -10.39 16.00 7.58
C ALA A 161 -10.27 16.10 6.05
N ALA A 162 -11.09 16.95 5.44
CA ALA A 162 -10.89 17.39 4.08
C ALA A 162 -9.63 18.25 4.04
N HIS A 163 -8.67 17.94 3.17
CA HIS A 163 -7.50 18.78 2.98
C HIS A 163 -7.59 19.42 1.60
N PRO A 164 -7.28 20.72 1.47
CA PRO A 164 -7.23 21.35 0.17
C PRO A 164 -6.22 20.61 -0.70
N VAL A 165 -6.69 20.07 -1.82
CA VAL A 165 -5.79 19.60 -2.88
C VAL A 165 -5.00 20.83 -3.31
N THR A 166 -3.72 20.89 -2.96
CA THR A 166 -2.83 21.87 -3.60
C THR A 166 -2.63 21.35 -5.02
N PRO A 167 -3.15 22.02 -6.06
CA PRO A 167 -2.84 21.59 -7.41
C PRO A 167 -1.33 21.64 -7.57
N GLY A 168 -0.73 20.56 -8.07
CA GLY A 168 0.67 20.61 -8.47
C GLY A 168 0.86 21.84 -9.36
N ARG A 169 1.82 22.70 -9.01
CA ARG A 169 2.10 23.92 -9.79
C ARG A 169 2.17 23.52 -11.27
N PRO A 170 1.39 24.13 -12.18
CA PRO A 170 1.53 23.84 -13.59
C PRO A 170 3.01 24.05 -13.95
N ALA A 171 3.61 23.08 -14.63
CA ALA A 171 4.95 23.25 -15.18
C ALA A 171 4.94 24.54 -15.99
N THR A 172 5.79 25.49 -15.60
CA THR A 172 5.92 26.75 -16.34
C THR A 172 6.42 26.44 -17.75
N GLU A 173 6.08 27.24 -18.78
CA GLU A 173 6.61 27.08 -20.15
C GLU A 173 8.16 27.03 -20.19
N GLU A 174 8.81 27.58 -19.18
CA GLU A 174 10.26 27.53 -18.96
C GLU A 174 10.78 26.12 -18.56
N GLU A 175 9.93 25.27 -17.99
CA GLU A 175 10.22 23.90 -17.57
C GLU A 175 9.97 22.89 -18.70
N THR A 176 9.01 23.16 -19.60
CA THR A 176 8.70 22.34 -20.78
C THR A 176 9.58 22.65 -21.99
N SER A 177 10.14 23.86 -22.07
CA SER A 177 11.11 24.25 -23.10
C SER A 177 12.56 23.89 -22.76
N ARG A 178 12.83 23.48 -21.52
CA ARG A 178 14.17 23.09 -21.09
C ARG A 178 14.53 21.73 -21.69
N PRO A 179 15.60 21.62 -22.51
CA PRO A 179 16.02 20.33 -23.03
C PRO A 179 16.39 19.41 -21.84
N PRO A 180 16.11 18.09 -21.94
CA PRO A 180 16.46 17.16 -20.88
C PRO A 180 17.95 17.27 -20.60
N SER A 181 18.31 17.41 -19.31
CA SER A 181 19.70 17.43 -18.87
C SER A 181 20.42 16.21 -19.47
N PRO A 182 21.59 16.37 -20.10
CA PRO A 182 22.31 15.25 -20.67
C PRO A 182 22.57 14.22 -19.57
N ARG A 183 22.30 12.94 -19.87
CA ARG A 183 22.63 11.85 -18.96
C ARG A 183 24.12 11.98 -18.63
N PRO A 184 24.52 11.94 -17.34
CA PRO A 184 25.93 11.87 -17.02
C PRO A 184 26.52 10.66 -17.75
N GLY A 185 27.58 10.90 -18.54
CA GLY A 185 28.28 9.84 -19.24
C GLY A 185 28.83 8.80 -18.25
N PRO A 186 29.18 7.59 -18.72
CA PRO A 186 29.82 6.61 -17.85
C PRO A 186 31.07 7.24 -17.23
N SER A 187 31.12 7.25 -15.89
CA SER A 187 32.31 7.68 -15.17
C SER A 187 33.49 6.80 -15.58
N PRO A 188 34.70 7.35 -15.77
CA PRO A 188 35.87 6.55 -16.11
C PRO A 188 36.08 5.48 -15.03
N THR A 189 36.20 4.24 -15.46
CA THR A 189 36.52 3.09 -14.63
C THR A 189 37.80 3.38 -13.85
N ASN A 190 37.68 3.55 -12.53
CA ASN A 190 38.82 3.63 -11.63
C ASN A 190 39.39 2.20 -11.43
N PRO A 191 40.66 1.92 -11.77
CA PRO A 191 41.23 0.56 -11.71
C PRO A 191 41.60 0.08 -10.29
N ALA A 192 41.00 0.66 -9.24
CA ALA A 192 41.24 0.28 -7.86
C ALA A 192 39.95 -0.17 -7.18
N ASN A 193 39.56 -1.43 -7.40
CA ASN A 193 38.53 -2.06 -6.57
C ASN A 193 39.19 -3.15 -5.71
N PRO A 194 39.47 -2.88 -4.41
CA PRO A 194 39.65 -3.96 -3.44
C PRO A 194 38.30 -4.69 -3.26
N ALA A 195 38.36 -5.96 -2.87
CA ALA A 195 37.24 -6.88 -2.78
C ALA A 195 35.97 -6.28 -2.11
N THR A 196 34.80 -6.64 -2.66
CA THR A 196 33.47 -6.22 -2.22
C THR A 196 33.29 -6.36 -0.70
N PRO A 197 32.92 -5.31 0.06
CA PRO A 197 32.77 -5.41 1.52
C PRO A 197 31.47 -6.11 1.94
N ASP A 198 31.49 -6.70 3.14
CA ASP A 198 30.39 -7.41 3.79
C ASP A 198 29.16 -6.49 3.97
N PRO A 199 27.93 -6.91 3.59
CA PRO A 199 26.69 -6.15 3.77
C PRO A 199 26.42 -5.67 5.22
N ARG A 200 27.08 -6.27 6.22
CA ARG A 200 26.99 -5.88 7.64
C ARG A 200 27.76 -4.61 8.01
N GLU A 201 28.60 -4.10 7.11
CA GLU A 201 29.36 -2.86 7.33
C GLU A 201 28.54 -1.61 6.95
N TRP A 202 27.55 -1.73 6.07
CA TRP A 202 26.70 -0.62 5.64
C TRP A 202 25.76 -0.13 6.75
N THR A 203 25.46 -1.00 7.71
CA THR A 203 24.58 -0.69 8.86
C THR A 203 25.29 0.02 10.02
N ARG A 204 26.61 0.25 9.96
CA ARG A 204 27.35 1.01 10.99
C ARG A 204 27.81 2.42 10.56
N ALA A 205 27.57 2.82 9.32
CA ALA A 205 27.99 4.12 8.79
C ALA A 205 26.89 5.22 8.84
N SER A 206 25.85 5.04 9.67
CA SER A 206 24.76 6.02 9.83
C SER A 206 24.24 6.09 11.27
N GLU A 207 25.17 6.28 12.21
CA GLU A 207 24.89 6.93 13.50
C GLU A 207 25.57 8.30 13.53
#